data_AF-A0A5J6YPG0-F1
#
_entry.id   AF-A0A5J6YPG0-F1
#
_cell.length_a   1.000
_cell.length_b   1.000
_cell.length_c   1.000
_cell.angle_alpha   90.00
_cell.angle_beta   90.00
_cell.angle_gamma   90.00
#
_symmetry.space_group_name_H-M   'P 1'
#
loop_
_entity.id
_entity.type
_entity.pdbx_description
1 polymer ?
#
loop_
_entity_poly.entity_id
_entity_poly.type
_entity_poly.pdbx_seq_one_letter_code
_entity_poly.pdbx_strand_id
1 'polypeptide(L)'
;MSQDWRAALPELAPLLGRLHAGTPLILARVDALPTAQEDFALPFEAELRADLQSLHSLTPEVRPGLHQLRDLLGPHEPHLQTLMTRITKLQTATRARSHEFVVCHTDAHGGNVIRDVANQLWIIDWETARLAPREHDLWMLHARLPEVLPAYQAALG
;
A
#
# COMPACT_ATOMS: atom_id res chain seq x y z
N MET A 1 13.97 -7.44 -3.80
CA MET A 1 13.36 -8.13 -2.64
C MET A 1 14.40 -9.02 -1.99
N SER A 2 14.58 -8.93 -0.66
CA SER A 2 15.48 -9.82 0.07
C SER A 2 14.97 -11.27 0.03
N GLN A 3 15.89 -12.22 0.19
CA GLN A 3 15.58 -13.65 0.21
C GLN A 3 14.65 -14.01 1.39
N ASP A 4 14.82 -13.36 2.54
CA ASP A 4 14.04 -13.59 3.75
C ASP A 4 12.58 -13.17 3.58
N TRP A 5 12.32 -12.05 2.89
CA TRP A 5 10.95 -11.61 2.60
C TRP A 5 10.22 -12.61 1.70
N ARG A 6 10.91 -13.18 0.70
CA ARG A 6 10.32 -14.22 -0.17
C ARG A 6 9.95 -15.47 0.62
N ALA A 7 10.75 -15.82 1.63
CA ALA A 7 10.48 -16.97 2.48
C ALA A 7 9.30 -16.74 3.43
N ALA A 8 8.99 -15.48 3.78
CA ALA A 8 7.88 -15.15 4.68
C ALA A 8 6.49 -15.18 4.00
N LEU A 9 6.40 -15.01 2.68
CA LEU A 9 5.10 -14.89 1.97
C LEU A 9 4.13 -16.06 2.19
N PRO A 10 4.55 -17.34 2.21
CA PRO A 10 3.65 -18.47 2.47
C PRO A 10 3.03 -18.44 3.87
N GLU A 11 3.67 -17.81 4.85
CA GLU A 11 3.15 -17.63 6.21
C GLU A 11 2.34 -16.33 6.35
N LEU A 12 2.73 -15.28 5.63
CA LEU A 12 2.02 -14.00 5.62
C LEU A 12 0.64 -14.10 4.97
N ALA A 13 0.53 -14.79 3.82
CA ALA A 13 -0.74 -14.93 3.11
C ALA A 13 -1.89 -15.47 3.98
N PRO A 14 -1.73 -16.57 4.76
CA PRO A 14 -2.78 -17.02 5.66
C PRO A 14 -2.98 -16.10 6.87
N LEU A 15 -1.98 -15.32 7.32
CA LEU A 15 -2.19 -14.28 8.34
C LEU A 15 -3.13 -13.18 7.83
N LEU A 16 -2.92 -12.70 6.60
CA LEU A 16 -3.81 -11.72 5.95
C LEU A 16 -5.21 -12.31 5.73
N GLY A 17 -5.30 -13.59 5.36
CA GLY A 17 -6.59 -14.28 5.24
C GLY A 17 -7.38 -14.27 6.56
N ARG A 18 -6.71 -14.61 7.68
CA ARG A 18 -7.32 -14.54 9.01
C ARG A 18 -7.69 -13.12 9.44
N LEU A 19 -6.84 -12.13 9.15
CA LEU A 19 -7.12 -10.73 9.43
C LEU A 19 -8.41 -10.29 8.73
N HIS A 20 -8.49 -10.52 7.41
CA HIS A 20 -9.65 -10.14 6.61
C HIS A 20 -10.93 -10.85 7.07
N ALA A 21 -10.87 -12.17 7.32
CA ALA A 21 -11.99 -12.94 7.86
C ALA A 21 -12.44 -12.48 9.26
N GLY A 22 -11.49 -12.00 10.05
CA GLY A 22 -11.70 -11.49 11.40
C GLY A 22 -12.40 -10.12 11.45
N THR A 23 -12.67 -9.48 10.31
CA THR A 23 -13.28 -8.14 10.24
C THR A 23 -14.48 -7.95 11.19
N PRO A 24 -15.51 -8.83 11.20
CA PRO A 24 -16.65 -8.64 12.09
C PRO A 24 -16.27 -8.71 13.58
N LEU A 25 -15.31 -9.56 13.94
CA LEU A 25 -14.85 -9.73 15.32
C LEU A 25 -14.03 -8.54 15.80
N ILE A 26 -13.24 -7.94 14.91
CA ILE A 26 -12.43 -6.75 15.18
C ILE A 26 -13.35 -5.55 15.36
N LEU A 27 -14.26 -5.30 14.41
CA LEU A 27 -15.19 -4.17 14.46
C LEU A 27 -16.16 -4.25 15.65
N ALA A 28 -16.42 -5.44 16.19
CA ALA A 28 -17.20 -5.61 17.42
C ALA A 28 -16.41 -5.29 18.70
N ARG A 29 -15.09 -5.13 18.62
CA ARG A 29 -14.18 -4.96 19.77
C ARG A 29 -13.45 -3.62 19.79
N VAL A 30 -13.41 -2.91 18.67
CA VAL A 30 -12.73 -1.62 18.54
C VAL A 30 -13.77 -0.55 18.22
N ASP A 31 -13.67 0.59 18.89
CA ASP A 31 -14.57 1.73 18.64
C ASP A 31 -14.25 2.41 17.30
N ALA A 32 -12.97 2.44 16.91
CA ALA A 32 -12.50 3.00 15.66
C ALA A 32 -11.20 2.32 15.19
N LEU A 33 -10.96 2.35 13.88
CA LEU A 33 -9.65 2.03 13.31
C LEU A 33 -8.76 3.29 13.27
N PRO A 34 -7.43 3.13 13.31
CA PRO A 34 -6.49 4.25 13.31
C PRO A 34 -6.63 5.20 12.13
N THR A 35 -6.95 4.66 10.95
CA THR A 35 -7.12 5.43 9.72
C THR A 35 -8.55 5.31 9.21
N ALA A 36 -9.07 6.42 8.64
CA ALA A 36 -10.40 6.48 8.06
C ALA A 36 -10.60 5.40 6.98
N GLN A 37 -11.83 5.00 6.68
CA GLN A 37 -12.11 4.05 5.60
C GLN A 37 -11.57 4.53 4.25
N GLU A 38 -11.12 3.60 3.40
CA GLU A 38 -10.66 3.87 2.04
C GLU A 38 -11.74 4.52 1.17
N ASP A 39 -11.39 5.64 0.53
CA ASP A 39 -12.25 6.46 -0.34
C ASP A 39 -11.69 6.62 -1.76
N PHE A 40 -10.56 5.96 -2.02
CA PHE A 40 -9.77 5.98 -3.24
C PHE A 40 -9.28 7.38 -3.61
N ALA A 41 -9.20 8.32 -2.67
CA ALA A 41 -8.67 9.65 -2.94
C ALA A 41 -7.18 9.60 -3.30
N LEU A 42 -6.74 10.61 -4.04
CA LEU A 42 -5.33 10.84 -4.37
C LEU A 42 -4.91 12.17 -3.73
N PRO A 43 -4.81 12.25 -2.39
CA PRO A 43 -4.57 13.52 -1.70
C PRO A 43 -3.25 14.18 -2.12
N PHE A 44 -2.27 13.37 -2.57
CA PHE A 44 -0.96 13.82 -3.02
C PHE A 44 -0.95 14.42 -4.45
N GLU A 45 -2.01 14.26 -5.26
CA GLU A 45 -1.94 14.61 -6.69
C GLU A 45 -1.63 16.10 -6.91
N ALA A 46 -2.36 16.98 -6.23
CA ALA A 46 -2.24 18.42 -6.40
C ALA A 46 -0.86 18.92 -5.98
N GLU A 47 -0.37 18.44 -4.83
CA GLU A 47 0.95 18.77 -4.29
C GLU A 47 2.07 18.26 -5.21
N LEU A 48 2.01 16.99 -5.64
CA LEU A 48 3.01 16.44 -6.55
C LEU A 48 3.10 17.21 -7.86
N ARG A 49 1.95 17.64 -8.41
CA ARG A 49 1.92 18.46 -9.64
C ARG A 49 2.53 19.83 -9.43
N ALA A 50 2.23 20.49 -8.31
CA ALA A 50 2.78 21.79 -7.96
C ALA A 50 4.29 21.71 -7.71
N ASP A 51 4.77 20.65 -7.06
CA ASP A 51 6.17 20.42 -6.76
C ASP A 51 6.98 20.20 -8.05
N LEU A 52 6.47 19.36 -8.97
CA LEU A 52 7.10 19.14 -10.28
C LEU A 52 7.19 20.44 -11.10
N GLN A 53 6.14 21.27 -11.08
CA GLN A 53 6.17 22.59 -11.72
C GLN A 53 7.18 23.53 -11.08
N SER A 54 7.28 23.51 -9.75
CA SER A 54 8.23 24.34 -8.99
C SER A 54 9.69 23.95 -9.28
N LEU A 55 9.97 22.68 -9.56
CA LEU A 55 11.31 22.23 -9.96
C LEU A 55 11.76 22.79 -11.32
N HIS A 56 10.84 23.16 -12.21
CA HIS A 56 11.17 23.79 -13.49
C HIS A 56 11.48 25.29 -13.37
N SER A 57 10.97 25.95 -12.33
CA SER A 57 11.09 27.39 -12.11
C SER A 57 12.11 27.75 -11.02
N LEU A 58 13.01 26.82 -10.67
CA LEU A 58 14.06 27.06 -9.69
C LEU A 58 14.96 28.23 -10.09
N THR A 59 15.21 29.13 -9.15
CA THR A 59 16.20 30.21 -9.31
C THR A 59 17.61 29.69 -9.00
N PRO A 60 18.69 30.35 -9.46
CA PRO A 60 20.07 29.91 -9.17
C PRO A 60 20.46 29.92 -7.69
N GLU A 61 19.73 30.66 -6.85
CA GLU A 61 20.05 30.86 -5.43
C GLU A 61 19.50 29.74 -4.53
N VAL A 62 18.70 28.81 -5.08
CA VAL A 62 18.14 27.71 -4.30
C VAL A 62 19.22 26.72 -3.87
N ARG A 63 18.92 25.94 -2.83
CA ARG A 63 19.86 24.95 -2.29
C ARG A 63 20.28 23.94 -3.37
N PRO A 64 21.56 23.52 -3.42
CA PRO A 64 22.06 22.58 -4.43
C PRO A 64 21.25 21.28 -4.55
N GLY A 65 20.67 20.80 -3.44
CA GLY A 65 19.82 19.61 -3.44
C GLY A 65 18.57 19.73 -4.30
N LEU A 66 17.99 20.92 -4.48
CA LEU A 66 16.82 21.11 -5.35
C LEU A 66 17.20 21.04 -6.84
N HIS A 67 18.38 21.55 -7.20
CA HIS A 67 18.91 21.35 -8.55
C HIS A 67 19.18 19.88 -8.84
N GLN A 68 19.79 19.17 -7.89
CA GLN A 68 20.01 17.72 -8.02
C GLN A 68 18.69 16.95 -8.14
N LEU A 69 17.67 17.33 -7.37
CA LEU A 69 16.35 16.72 -7.46
C LEU A 69 15.68 16.98 -8.82
N ARG A 70 15.73 18.22 -9.33
CA ARG A 70 15.26 18.55 -10.69
C ARG A 70 15.98 17.72 -11.74
N ASP A 71 17.32 17.66 -11.67
CA ASP A 71 18.13 16.95 -12.66
C ASP A 71 17.89 15.43 -12.60
N LEU A 72 17.63 14.88 -11.40
CA LEU A 72 17.24 13.50 -11.19
C LEU A 72 15.84 13.20 -11.75
N LEU A 73 14.86 14.07 -11.50
CA LEU A 73 13.45 13.82 -11.87
C LEU A 73 13.10 14.19 -13.31
N GLY A 74 13.79 15.17 -13.91
CA GLY A 74 13.50 15.67 -15.26
C GLY A 74 13.36 14.57 -16.31
N PRO A 75 14.29 13.60 -16.40
CA PRO A 75 14.16 12.48 -17.34
C PRO A 75 12.93 11.58 -17.13
N HIS A 76 12.38 11.55 -15.92
CA HIS A 76 11.25 10.69 -15.53
C HIS A 76 9.89 11.40 -15.58
N GLU A 77 9.85 12.71 -15.81
CA GLU A 77 8.60 13.48 -15.79
C GLU A 77 7.54 12.97 -16.78
N PRO A 78 7.85 12.62 -18.05
CA PRO A 78 6.86 12.03 -18.95
C PRO A 78 6.25 10.73 -18.42
N HIS A 79 7.08 9.93 -17.71
CA HIS A 79 6.63 8.70 -17.07
C HIS A 79 5.72 9.00 -15.88
N LEU A 80 6.08 9.97 -15.03
CA LEU A 80 5.25 10.42 -13.90
C LEU A 80 3.89 10.93 -14.38
N GLN A 81 3.82 11.72 -15.45
CA GLN A 81 2.56 12.17 -16.03
C GLN A 81 1.71 11.01 -16.57
N THR A 82 2.36 10.00 -17.17
CA THR A 82 1.69 8.78 -17.63
C THR A 82 1.10 8.00 -16.45
N LEU A 83 1.86 7.83 -15.37
CA LEU A 83 1.37 7.18 -14.15
C LEU A 83 0.22 7.98 -13.51
N MET A 84 0.30 9.31 -13.48
CA MET A 84 -0.74 10.17 -12.93
C MET A 84 -2.05 10.05 -13.72
N THR A 85 -1.95 10.04 -15.06
CA THR A 85 -3.10 9.81 -15.93
C THR A 85 -3.70 8.42 -15.70
N ARG A 86 -2.85 7.40 -15.52
CA ARG A 86 -3.28 6.02 -15.30
C ARG A 86 -3.98 5.86 -13.95
N ILE A 87 -3.43 6.40 -12.87
CA ILE A 87 -4.01 6.26 -11.54
C ILE A 87 -5.34 7.01 -11.42
N THR A 88 -5.49 8.16 -12.09
CA THR A 88 -6.77 8.89 -12.16
C THR A 88 -7.84 8.06 -12.88
N LYS A 89 -7.49 7.41 -14.00
CA LYS A 89 -8.42 6.51 -14.71
C LYS A 89 -8.81 5.31 -13.86
N LEU A 90 -7.85 4.71 -13.14
CA LEU A 90 -8.11 3.60 -12.22
C LEU A 90 -8.97 4.04 -11.04
N GLN A 91 -8.73 5.21 -10.45
CA GLN A 91 -9.56 5.78 -9.38
C GLN A 91 -11.02 5.87 -9.82
N THR A 92 -11.29 6.47 -10.98
CA THR A 92 -12.65 6.60 -11.51
C THR A 92 -13.31 5.24 -11.71
N ALA A 93 -12.60 4.29 -12.32
CA ALA A 93 -13.10 2.94 -12.55
C ALA A 93 -13.36 2.17 -11.25
N THR A 94 -12.48 2.34 -10.24
CA THR A 94 -12.59 1.71 -8.94
C THR A 94 -13.77 2.29 -8.16
N ARG A 95 -13.94 3.61 -8.12
CA ARG A 95 -15.07 4.27 -7.44
C ARG A 95 -16.43 3.90 -8.03
N ALA A 96 -16.49 3.55 -9.32
CA ALA A 96 -17.71 3.10 -9.98
C ALA A 96 -18.14 1.66 -9.63
N ARG A 97 -17.30 0.91 -8.90
CA ARG A 97 -17.56 -0.47 -8.50
C ARG A 97 -17.93 -0.55 -7.02
N SER A 98 -18.77 -1.51 -6.67
CA SER A 98 -18.93 -1.92 -5.28
C SER A 98 -17.70 -2.72 -4.83
N HIS A 99 -17.27 -2.51 -3.59
CA HIS A 99 -16.18 -3.25 -2.97
C HIS A 99 -16.65 -3.84 -1.65
N GLU A 100 -16.11 -5.00 -1.33
CA GLU A 100 -16.18 -5.53 0.02
C GLU A 100 -15.05 -4.92 0.84
N PHE A 101 -15.40 -4.27 1.94
CA PHE A 101 -14.44 -3.66 2.85
C PHE A 101 -14.15 -4.60 4.01
N VAL A 102 -12.86 -4.85 4.24
CA VAL A 102 -12.34 -5.63 5.36
C VAL A 102 -11.34 -4.79 6.14
N VAL A 103 -11.02 -5.20 7.37
CA VAL A 103 -9.87 -4.62 8.07
C VAL A 103 -8.61 -5.03 7.33
N CYS A 104 -7.89 -4.05 6.78
CA CYS A 104 -6.59 -4.22 6.14
C CYS A 104 -5.49 -3.62 7.01
N HIS A 105 -4.30 -4.22 6.96
CA HIS A 105 -3.09 -3.65 7.55
C HIS A 105 -2.57 -2.45 6.75
N THR A 106 -2.72 -2.51 5.43
CA THR A 106 -2.27 -1.59 4.37
C THR A 106 -0.77 -1.58 4.09
N ASP A 107 0.07 -1.94 5.05
CA ASP A 107 1.53 -1.88 4.89
C ASP A 107 2.29 -3.11 5.40
N ALA A 108 1.74 -4.32 5.22
CA ALA A 108 2.31 -5.58 5.74
C ALA A 108 3.54 -6.09 4.97
N HIS A 109 4.43 -5.21 4.53
CA HIS A 109 5.64 -5.57 3.77
C HIS A 109 6.74 -6.14 4.68
N GLY A 110 7.87 -6.55 4.09
CA GLY A 110 8.98 -7.20 4.80
C GLY A 110 9.62 -6.41 5.94
N GLY A 111 9.34 -5.11 6.07
CA GLY A 111 9.79 -4.28 7.20
C GLY A 111 8.83 -4.34 8.40
N ASN A 112 7.56 -4.65 8.15
CA ASN A 112 6.48 -4.69 9.14
C ASN A 112 6.07 -6.13 9.48
N VAL A 113 6.98 -7.08 9.23
CA VAL A 113 6.85 -8.45 9.71
C VAL A 113 8.11 -8.86 10.46
N ILE A 114 7.91 -9.52 11.60
CA ILE A 114 9.00 -10.00 12.45
C ILE A 114 8.77 -11.46 12.82
N ARG A 115 9.85 -12.15 13.17
CA ARG A 115 9.77 -13.49 13.77
C ARG A 115 10.08 -13.41 15.25
N ASP A 116 9.28 -14.10 16.06
CA ASP A 116 9.56 -14.26 17.48
C ASP A 116 10.62 -15.35 17.76
N VAL A 117 10.90 -15.58 19.04
CA VAL A 117 11.87 -16.61 19.48
C VAL A 117 11.45 -18.04 19.14
N ALA A 118 10.16 -18.26 18.86
CA ALA A 118 9.60 -19.54 18.41
C ALA A 118 9.51 -19.62 16.87
N ASN A 119 10.12 -18.66 16.16
CA ASN A 119 10.13 -18.53 14.71
C ASN A 119 8.74 -18.27 14.08
N GLN A 120 7.75 -17.83 14.85
CA GLN A 120 6.42 -17.48 14.34
C GLN A 120 6.43 -16.08 13.74
N LEU A 121 5.76 -15.91 12.60
CA LEU A 121 5.65 -14.62 11.92
C LEU A 121 4.55 -13.75 12.55
N TRP A 122 4.89 -12.50 12.85
CA TRP A 122 4.00 -11.48 13.40
C TRP A 122 3.95 -10.27 12.48
N ILE A 123 2.77 -9.67 12.33
CA ILE A 123 2.55 -8.39 11.66
C ILE A 123 2.58 -7.29 12.73
N ILE A 124 3.39 -6.27 12.51
CA ILE A 124 3.56 -5.10 13.39
C ILE A 124 3.23 -3.82 12.62
N ASP A 125 3.21 -2.70 13.32
CA ASP A 125 2.98 -1.36 12.74
C ASP A 125 1.54 -1.14 12.20
N TRP A 126 0.58 -1.16 13.13
CA TRP A 126 -0.85 -1.10 12.83
C TRP A 126 -1.40 0.33 12.65
N GLU A 127 -0.55 1.36 12.60
CA GLU A 127 -1.02 2.77 12.60
C GLU A 127 -1.80 3.16 11.33
N THR A 128 -1.57 2.45 10.23
CA THR A 128 -2.22 2.66 8.94
C THR A 128 -3.45 1.76 8.73
N ALA A 129 -3.78 0.91 9.71
CA ALA A 129 -4.88 -0.03 9.60
C ALA A 129 -6.22 0.70 9.38
N ARG A 130 -7.00 0.19 8.43
CA ARG A 130 -8.28 0.80 8.00
C ARG A 130 -9.21 -0.21 7.38
N LEU A 131 -10.46 0.18 7.17
CA LEU A 131 -11.36 -0.53 6.28
C LEU A 131 -10.98 -0.23 4.82
N ALA A 132 -10.67 -1.26 4.05
CA ALA A 132 -10.34 -1.16 2.63
C ALA A 132 -10.70 -2.45 1.86
N PRO A 133 -10.68 -2.44 0.53
CA PRO A 133 -10.69 -3.67 -0.25
C PRO A 133 -9.46 -4.54 0.10
N ARG A 134 -9.63 -5.86 0.04
CA ARG A 134 -8.57 -6.85 0.35
C ARG A 134 -7.32 -6.64 -0.48
N GLU A 135 -7.47 -6.12 -1.69
CA GLU A 135 -6.39 -5.76 -2.60
C GLU A 135 -5.39 -4.76 -2.01
N HIS A 136 -5.80 -3.96 -1.01
CA HIS A 136 -4.92 -3.03 -0.30
C HIS A 136 -3.80 -3.78 0.44
N ASP A 137 -4.05 -5.00 0.91
CA ASP A 137 -3.01 -5.88 1.46
C ASP A 137 -2.43 -6.81 0.40
N LEU A 138 -3.23 -7.31 -0.55
CA LEU A 138 -2.78 -8.35 -1.48
C LEU A 138 -1.84 -7.84 -2.59
N TRP A 139 -1.83 -6.54 -2.94
CA TRP A 139 -0.99 -6.03 -4.03
C TRP A 139 0.51 -6.23 -3.78
N MET A 140 0.96 -6.21 -2.52
CA MET A 140 2.36 -6.44 -2.18
C MET A 140 2.81 -7.88 -2.48
N LEU A 141 1.85 -8.80 -2.57
CA LEU A 141 2.07 -10.19 -2.93
C LEU A 141 2.07 -10.41 -4.46
N HIS A 142 1.74 -9.40 -5.29
CA HIS A 142 1.38 -9.56 -6.71
C HIS A 142 2.28 -10.51 -7.51
N ALA A 143 3.61 -10.42 -7.35
CA ALA A 143 4.56 -11.23 -8.11
C ALA A 143 4.45 -12.74 -7.82
N ARG A 144 3.90 -13.11 -6.66
CA ARG A 144 3.73 -14.49 -6.20
C ARG A 144 2.31 -14.78 -5.73
N LEU A 145 1.37 -13.86 -5.98
CA LEU A 145 -0.01 -14.01 -5.57
C LEU A 145 -0.59 -15.34 -6.04
N PRO A 146 -0.39 -15.82 -7.28
CA PRO A 146 -0.89 -17.13 -7.70
C PRO A 146 -0.40 -18.30 -6.83
N GLU A 147 0.81 -18.22 -6.27
CA GLU A 147 1.40 -19.27 -5.44
C GLU A 147 0.81 -19.27 -4.02
N VAL A 148 0.54 -18.09 -3.46
CA VAL A 148 0.13 -17.94 -2.06
C VAL A 148 -1.37 -17.73 -1.89
N LEU A 149 -2.09 -17.43 -2.97
CA LEU A 149 -3.53 -17.21 -2.98
C LEU A 149 -4.33 -18.40 -2.40
N PRO A 150 -4.00 -19.67 -2.71
CA PRO A 150 -4.72 -20.80 -2.11
C PRO A 150 -4.63 -20.82 -0.57
N ALA A 151 -3.46 -20.51 0.00
CA ALA A 151 -3.26 -20.47 1.44
C ALA A 151 -4.01 -19.28 2.09
N TYR A 152 -4.02 -18.13 1.42
CA TYR A 152 -4.84 -16.98 1.82
C TYR A 152 -6.34 -17.34 1.83
N GLN A 153 -6.85 -17.94 0.75
CA GLN A 153 -8.26 -18.31 0.62
C GLN A 153 -8.68 -19.35 1.66
N ALA A 154 -7.85 -20.37 1.91
CA ALA A 154 -8.13 -21.37 2.93
C ALA A 154 -8.21 -20.76 4.35
N ALA A 155 -7.39 -19.77 4.65
CA ALA A 155 -7.40 -19.08 5.94
C ALA A 155 -8.52 -18.04 6.08
N LEU A 156 -8.99 -17.52 4.96
CA LEU A 156 -10.10 -16.58 4.87
C LEU A 156 -11.45 -17.24 5.18
N GLY A 157 -11.61 -18.53 4.86
CA GLY A 157 -12.86 -19.28 5.02
C GLY A 157 -13.71 -19.27 3.76
#